data_AF-G7YSU9-F1
#
_entry.id   AF-G7YSU9-F1
#
_cell.length_a   1.000
_cell.length_b   1.000
_cell.length_c   1.000
_cell.angle_alpha   90.00
_cell.angle_beta   90.00
_cell.angle_gamma   90.00
#
_symmetry.space_group_name_H-M   'P 1'
#
loop_
_entity.id
_entity.type
_entity.pdbx_description
1 polymer ?
#
loop_
_entity_poly.entity_id
_entity_poly.type
_entity_poly.pdbx_seq_one_letter_code
_entity_poly.pdbx_strand_id
1 'polypeptide(L)'
;MERLFRPDRFDADPRSYSASEQWIRSHETFTNFLSCVELPNVDKRKLLANFLSPSVYQHVRECTTYEDAIQTLGTMHIMPKSEVFSRHVLATTIEEPGQLVDAFLKKLRYLAKDCNFRAVSADEYRDEAIRNALITGLQCNSVL
;
A
#
# COMPACT_ATOMS: atom_id res chain seq x y z
N MET A 1 -3.43 -19.13 30.23
CA MET A 1 -4.41 -18.15 29.74
C MET A 1 -3.69 -17.26 28.75
N GLU A 2 -3.70 -17.62 27.47
CA GLU A 2 -3.12 -16.78 26.43
C GLU A 2 -3.98 -15.52 26.32
N ARG A 3 -3.41 -14.38 26.72
CA ARG A 3 -4.00 -13.07 26.47
C ARG A 3 -4.04 -12.91 24.94
N LEU A 4 -5.20 -13.17 24.34
CA LEU A 4 -5.50 -12.77 22.97
C LEU A 4 -5.05 -11.31 22.82
N PHE A 5 -4.04 -11.06 22.00
CA PHE A 5 -3.52 -9.72 21.76
C PHE A 5 -4.66 -8.92 21.13
N ARG A 6 -5.27 -8.02 21.91
CA ARG A 6 -6.26 -7.08 21.38
C ARG A 6 -5.52 -6.18 20.37
N PRO A 7 -5.95 -6.13 19.11
CA PRO A 7 -5.31 -5.28 18.12
C PRO A 7 -5.37 -3.80 18.55
N ASP A 8 -4.27 -3.08 18.42
CA ASP A 8 -4.20 -1.63 18.68
C ASP A 8 -5.06 -0.85 17.68
N ARG A 9 -5.65 0.27 18.11
CA ARG A 9 -6.57 1.05 17.26
C ARG A 9 -5.89 1.47 15.96
N PHE A 10 -6.51 1.16 14.83
CA PHE A 10 -6.02 1.60 13.52
C PHE A 10 -6.31 3.09 13.31
N ASP A 11 -5.25 3.87 13.16
CA ASP A 11 -5.29 5.32 13.01
C ASP A 11 -4.19 5.78 12.02
N ALA A 12 -4.28 5.27 10.79
CA ALA A 12 -3.37 5.68 9.73
C ALA A 12 -3.98 6.85 8.93
N ASP A 13 -3.16 7.85 8.64
CA ASP A 13 -3.52 8.87 7.64
C ASP A 13 -3.36 8.25 6.24
N PRO A 14 -4.41 8.21 5.39
CA PRO A 14 -4.32 7.74 4.01
C PRO A 14 -3.24 8.44 3.16
N ARG A 15 -2.81 9.65 3.55
CA ARG A 15 -1.77 10.43 2.85
C ARG A 15 -0.35 10.13 3.34
N SER A 16 -0.19 9.31 4.37
CA SER A 16 1.13 8.92 4.86
C SER A 16 1.83 7.98 3.86
N TYR A 17 3.13 8.15 3.68
CA TYR A 17 3.95 7.25 2.86
C TYR A 17 3.85 5.79 3.30
N SER A 18 3.70 5.56 4.61
CA SER A 18 3.55 4.23 5.21
C SER A 18 2.08 3.78 5.36
N ALA A 19 1.10 4.52 4.82
CA ALA A 19 -0.32 4.20 5.00
C ALA A 19 -0.67 2.78 4.51
N SER A 20 -0.07 2.38 3.39
CA SER A 20 -0.26 1.05 2.79
C SER A 20 0.30 -0.07 3.69
N GLU A 21 1.54 0.07 4.15
CA GLU A 21 2.19 -0.90 5.05
C GLU A 21 1.48 -0.99 6.41
N GLN A 22 1.06 0.15 6.96
CA GLN A 22 0.29 0.22 8.20
C GLN A 22 -1.06 -0.47 8.05
N TRP A 23 -1.76 -0.25 6.93
CA TRP A 23 -3.02 -0.93 6.65
C TRP A 23 -2.83 -2.44 6.49
N ILE A 24 -1.86 -2.89 5.70
CA ILE A 24 -1.58 -4.33 5.49
C ILE A 24 -1.31 -5.02 6.83
N ARG A 25 -0.39 -4.47 7.63
CA ARG A 25 -0.06 -5.02 8.96
C ARG A 25 -1.26 -5.03 9.90
N SER A 26 -2.05 -3.97 9.90
CA SER A 26 -3.22 -3.84 10.79
C SER A 26 -4.34 -4.78 10.38
N HIS A 27 -4.57 -4.95 9.08
CA HIS A 27 -5.51 -5.91 8.52
C HIS A 27 -5.11 -7.36 8.84
N GLU A 28 -3.83 -7.71 8.69
CA GLU A 28 -3.31 -9.02 9.09
C GLU A 28 -3.47 -9.26 10.60
N THR A 29 -3.13 -8.28 11.43
CA THR A 29 -3.28 -8.36 12.89
C THR A 29 -4.75 -8.57 13.27
N PHE A 30 -5.68 -7.85 12.64
CA PHE A 30 -7.11 -8.00 12.87
C PHE A 30 -7.62 -9.36 12.39
N THR A 31 -7.14 -9.86 11.24
CA THR A 31 -7.51 -11.18 10.71
C THR A 31 -7.02 -12.31 11.62
N ASN A 32 -5.79 -12.22 12.12
CA ASN A 32 -5.24 -13.16 13.09
C ASN A 32 -5.99 -13.11 14.42
N PHE A 33 -6.42 -11.92 14.86
CA PHE A 33 -7.29 -11.80 16.03
C PHE A 33 -8.64 -12.49 15.79
N LEU A 34 -9.27 -12.30 14.64
CA LEU A 34 -10.51 -12.99 14.29
C LEU A 34 -10.37 -14.51 14.24
N SER A 35 -9.22 -15.04 13.81
CA SER A 35 -9.00 -16.50 13.75
C SER A 35 -8.76 -17.13 15.13
N CYS A 36 -8.21 -16.38 16.09
CA CYS A 36 -8.04 -16.84 17.47
C CYS A 36 -9.29 -16.65 18.35
N VAL A 37 -10.23 -15.82 17.92
CA VAL A 37 -11.48 -15.56 18.66
C VAL A 37 -12.54 -16.59 18.24
N GLU A 38 -12.55 -17.74 18.91
CA GLU A 38 -13.67 -18.70 18.83
C GLU A 38 -14.89 -18.15 19.60
N LEU A 39 -15.61 -17.20 19.03
CA LEU A 39 -16.84 -16.69 19.64
C LEU A 39 -18.05 -16.93 18.71
N PRO A 40 -19.04 -17.74 19.14
CA PRO A 40 -20.27 -17.91 18.38
C PRO A 40 -21.04 -16.57 18.34
N ASN A 41 -21.49 -16.17 17.15
CA ASN A 41 -22.30 -14.96 16.88
C ASN A 41 -21.63 -13.59 17.05
N VAL A 42 -20.31 -13.47 16.87
CA VAL A 42 -19.68 -12.15 16.88
C VAL A 42 -19.83 -11.43 15.54
N ASP A 43 -20.40 -10.23 15.62
CA ASP A 43 -20.52 -9.30 14.51
C ASP A 43 -19.15 -8.69 14.18
N LYS A 44 -18.52 -9.22 13.12
CA LYS A 44 -17.21 -8.77 12.60
C LYS A 44 -17.19 -7.27 12.32
N ARG A 45 -18.33 -6.68 11.92
CA ARG A 45 -18.43 -5.24 11.62
C ARG A 45 -18.35 -4.42 12.90
N LYS A 46 -18.98 -4.87 14.00
CA LYS A 46 -18.86 -4.20 15.30
C LYS A 46 -17.45 -4.30 15.87
N LEU A 47 -16.78 -5.44 15.69
CA LEU A 47 -15.37 -5.58 16.05
C LEU A 47 -14.48 -4.65 15.23
N LEU A 48 -14.71 -4.56 13.92
CA LEU A 48 -13.99 -3.64 13.05
C LEU A 48 -14.24 -2.18 13.49
N ALA A 49 -15.48 -1.78 13.74
CA ALA A 49 -15.81 -0.43 14.21
C ALA A 49 -15.09 -0.05 15.52
N ASN A 50 -14.91 -1.01 16.44
CA ASN A 50 -14.17 -0.80 17.68
C ASN A 50 -12.64 -0.75 17.48
N PHE A 51 -12.14 -1.32 16.38
CA PHE A 51 -10.74 -1.33 16.02
C PHE A 51 -10.31 -0.05 15.30
N LEU A 52 -11.23 0.66 14.65
CA LEU A 52 -10.93 1.87 13.90
C LEU A 52 -10.93 3.13 14.78
N SER A 53 -10.12 4.12 14.42
CA SER A 53 -10.24 5.47 14.97
C SER A 53 -11.49 6.18 14.45
N PRO A 54 -12.01 7.21 15.16
CA PRO A 54 -13.16 7.99 14.70
C PRO A 54 -12.98 8.59 13.29
N SER A 55 -11.77 9.04 12.96
CA SER A 55 -11.41 9.57 11.64
C SER A 55 -11.53 8.50 10.56
N VAL A 56 -10.98 7.31 10.80
CA VAL A 56 -11.04 6.20 9.84
C VAL A 56 -12.46 5.61 9.75
N TYR A 57 -13.17 5.51 10.88
CA TYR A 57 -14.53 5.00 10.94
C TYR A 57 -15.52 5.86 10.13
N GLN A 58 -15.31 7.17 10.06
CA GLN A 58 -16.15 8.07 9.26
C GLN A 58 -16.26 7.62 7.80
N HIS A 59 -15.20 7.03 7.26
CA HIS A 59 -15.15 6.59 5.86
C HIS A 59 -15.86 5.26 5.59
N VAL A 60 -16.11 4.45 6.62
CA VAL A 60 -16.78 3.14 6.50
C VAL A 60 -18.11 3.06 7.24
N ARG A 61 -18.56 4.18 7.82
CA ARG A 61 -19.82 4.25 8.58
C ARG A 61 -21.03 3.84 7.75
N GLU A 62 -21.01 4.17 6.46
CA GLU A 62 -22.11 3.87 5.52
C GLU A 62 -22.02 2.46 4.92
N CYS A 63 -20.91 1.74 5.13
CA CYS A 63 -20.75 0.36 4.68
C CYS A 63 -21.68 -0.56 5.46
N THR A 64 -22.46 -1.36 4.75
CA THR A 64 -23.43 -2.29 5.36
C THR A 64 -22.77 -3.60 5.74
N THR A 65 -21.80 -4.07 4.94
CA THR A 65 -21.07 -5.33 5.14
C THR A 65 -19.65 -5.10 5.66
N TYR A 66 -19.04 -6.16 6.21
CA TYR A 66 -17.65 -6.14 6.64
C TYR A 66 -16.72 -6.04 5.42
N GLU A 67 -17.05 -6.76 4.35
CA GLU A 67 -16.30 -6.84 3.11
C GLU A 67 -16.20 -5.47 2.42
N ASP A 68 -17.31 -4.72 2.35
CA ASP A 68 -17.34 -3.37 1.77
C ASP A 68 -16.47 -2.39 2.57
N ALA A 69 -16.48 -2.51 3.90
CA ALA A 69 -15.66 -1.68 4.77
C ALA A 69 -14.16 -1.95 4.56
N ILE A 70 -13.77 -3.23 4.47
CA ILE A 70 -12.38 -3.61 4.18
C ILE A 70 -11.97 -3.15 2.78
N GLN A 71 -12.83 -3.27 1.76
CA GLN A 71 -12.53 -2.79 0.41
C GLN A 71 -12.34 -1.27 0.36
N THR A 72 -13.19 -0.52 1.07
CA THR A 72 -13.09 0.93 1.17
C THR A 72 -11.78 1.34 1.85
N LEU A 73 -11.44 0.73 2.98
CA LEU A 73 -10.19 0.99 3.69
C LEU A 73 -8.96 0.60 2.88
N GLY A 74 -9.03 -0.52 2.16
CA GLY A 74 -8.00 -0.94 1.21
C GLY A 74 -7.80 0.09 0.11
N THR A 75 -8.86 0.55 -0.54
CA THR A 75 -8.77 1.55 -1.62
C THR A 75 -8.21 2.89 -1.11
N MET A 76 -8.53 3.26 0.13
CA MET A 76 -8.06 4.51 0.73
C MET A 76 -6.59 4.48 1.14
N HIS A 77 -6.13 3.38 1.74
CA HIS A 77 -4.78 3.28 2.33
C HIS A 77 -3.78 2.60 1.42
N ILE A 78 -4.24 1.68 0.57
CA ILE A 78 -3.49 1.15 -0.55
C ILE A 78 -3.74 2.11 -1.70
N MET A 79 -3.09 3.28 -1.66
CA MET A 79 -2.94 4.05 -2.89
C MET A 79 -2.31 3.09 -3.91
N PRO A 80 -2.93 2.89 -5.09
CA PRO A 80 -2.26 2.17 -6.15
C PRO A 80 -0.95 2.92 -6.41
N LYS A 81 0.18 2.31 -6.04
CA LYS A 81 1.49 2.89 -6.30
C LYS A 81 1.50 3.19 -7.80
N SER A 82 1.63 4.48 -8.14
CA SER A 82 1.65 4.88 -9.54
C SER A 82 2.75 4.09 -10.21
N GLU A 83 2.38 3.24 -11.17
CA GLU A 83 3.32 2.38 -11.91
C GLU A 83 4.50 3.18 -12.46
N VAL A 84 4.20 4.41 -12.87
CA VAL A 84 5.17 5.38 -13.38
C VAL A 84 6.07 5.94 -12.29
N PHE A 85 5.55 6.18 -11.09
CA PHE A 85 6.38 6.55 -9.96
C PHE A 85 7.30 5.39 -9.56
N SER A 86 6.80 4.16 -9.49
CA SER A 86 7.62 2.97 -9.22
C SER A 86 8.74 2.80 -10.24
N ARG A 87 8.43 2.96 -11.55
CA ARG A 87 9.42 2.92 -12.64
C ARG A 87 10.45 4.04 -12.53
N HIS A 88 10.01 5.25 -12.19
CA HIS A 88 10.90 6.38 -11.99
C HIS A 88 11.86 6.13 -10.81
N VAL A 89 11.37 5.62 -9.69
CA VAL A 89 12.20 5.26 -8.52
C VAL A 89 13.20 4.18 -8.92
N LEU A 90 12.79 3.14 -9.64
CA LEU A 90 13.70 2.10 -10.13
C LEU A 90 14.80 2.67 -11.04
N ALA A 91 14.45 3.59 -11.94
CA ALA A 91 15.38 4.19 -12.91
C ALA A 91 16.33 5.23 -12.28
N THR A 92 15.91 5.94 -11.23
CA THR A 92 16.70 6.97 -10.56
C THR A 92 17.45 6.46 -9.32
N THR A 93 17.22 5.20 -8.92
CA THR A 93 17.95 4.58 -7.81
C THR A 93 19.42 4.42 -8.18
N ILE A 94 20.28 5.10 -7.42
CA ILE A 94 21.74 5.02 -7.52
C ILE A 94 22.31 4.12 -6.42
N GLU A 95 23.47 3.54 -6.70
CA GLU A 95 24.23 2.73 -5.74
C GLU A 95 24.72 3.60 -4.58
N GLU A 96 24.64 3.07 -3.35
CA GLU A 96 25.16 3.75 -2.17
C GLU A 96 26.70 3.60 -2.07
N PRO A 97 27.44 4.58 -1.54
CA PRO A 97 28.90 4.51 -1.46
C PRO A 97 29.35 3.28 -0.65
N GLY A 98 30.10 2.37 -1.28
CA GLY A 98 30.59 1.14 -0.63
C GLY A 98 29.57 0.00 -0.56
N GLN A 99 28.43 0.11 -1.25
CA GLN A 99 27.47 -0.98 -1.38
C GLN A 99 28.06 -2.12 -2.25
N LEU A 100 27.73 -3.36 -1.91
CA LEU A 100 28.06 -4.50 -2.78
C LEU A 100 27.08 -4.54 -3.95
N VAL A 101 27.58 -4.84 -5.16
CA VAL A 101 26.76 -4.96 -6.39
C VAL A 101 25.60 -5.93 -6.20
N ASP A 102 25.80 -7.06 -5.51
CA ASP A 102 24.73 -8.03 -5.22
C ASP A 102 23.63 -7.46 -4.33
N ALA A 103 23.98 -6.61 -3.36
CA ALA A 103 23.02 -5.94 -2.51
C ALA A 103 22.22 -4.89 -3.29
N PHE A 104 22.88 -4.18 -4.20
CA PHE A 104 22.24 -3.23 -5.11
C PHE A 104 21.27 -3.94 -6.07
N LEU A 105 21.67 -5.06 -6.68
CA LEU A 105 20.79 -5.88 -7.53
C LEU A 105 19.57 -6.42 -6.77
N LYS A 106 19.73 -6.83 -5.51
CA LYS A 106 18.60 -7.23 -4.66
C LYS A 106 17.62 -6.07 -4.42
N LYS A 107 18.13 -4.86 -4.18
CA LYS A 107 17.32 -3.64 -4.03
C LYS A 107 16.54 -3.32 -5.30
N LEU A 108 17.18 -3.36 -6.47
CA LEU A 108 16.52 -3.16 -7.77
C LEU A 108 15.44 -4.22 -8.04
N ARG A 109 15.71 -5.50 -7.77
CA ARG A 109 14.72 -6.57 -7.92
C ARG A 109 13.52 -6.41 -7.00
N TYR A 110 13.72 -5.86 -5.81
CA TYR A 110 12.63 -5.55 -4.89
C TYR A 110 11.74 -4.43 -5.46
N LEU A 111 12.35 -3.33 -5.91
CA LEU A 111 11.63 -2.20 -6.52
C LEU A 111 10.91 -2.57 -7.83
N ALA A 112 11.48 -3.50 -8.60
CA ALA A 112 10.88 -4.00 -9.84
C ALA A 112 9.51 -4.68 -9.64
N LYS A 113 9.23 -5.23 -8.44
CA LYS A 113 7.93 -5.86 -8.14
C LYS A 113 6.78 -4.86 -8.18
N ASP A 114 7.03 -3.62 -7.79
CA ASP A 114 6.04 -2.54 -7.76
C ASP A 114 5.83 -1.88 -9.14
N CYS A 115 6.59 -2.28 -10.17
CA CYS A 115 6.54 -1.71 -11.53
C CYS A 115 5.54 -2.40 -12.48
N ASN A 116 4.88 -3.47 -12.03
CA ASN A 116 3.83 -4.19 -12.75
C ASN A 116 4.17 -4.47 -14.23
N PHE A 117 5.32 -5.10 -14.48
CA PHE A 117 5.73 -5.44 -15.85
C PHE A 117 4.76 -6.45 -16.46
N ARG A 118 4.15 -6.08 -17.58
CA ARG A 118 3.22 -6.90 -18.36
C ARG A 118 3.70 -7.01 -19.81
N ALA A 119 3.26 -8.05 -20.51
CA ALA A 119 3.47 -8.14 -21.95
C ALA A 119 2.69 -7.00 -22.63
N VAL A 120 3.40 -6.13 -23.33
CA VAL A 120 2.85 -5.00 -24.08
C VAL A 120 3.25 -5.10 -25.55
N SER A 121 2.45 -4.50 -26.42
CA SER A 121 2.81 -4.31 -27.82
C SER A 121 4.00 -3.34 -27.97
N ALA A 122 4.67 -3.36 -29.13
CA ALA A 122 5.77 -2.45 -29.41
C ALA A 122 5.32 -0.97 -29.38
N ASP A 123 4.09 -0.68 -29.80
CA ASP A 123 3.53 0.68 -29.76
C ASP A 123 3.26 1.15 -28.33
N GLU A 124 2.66 0.30 -27.49
CA GLU A 124 2.46 0.61 -26.06
C GLU A 124 3.80 0.81 -25.34
N TYR A 125 4.81 -0.01 -25.64
CA TYR A 125 6.14 0.16 -25.07
C TYR A 125 6.79 1.49 -25.49
N ARG A 126 6.63 1.89 -26.76
CA ARG A 126 7.12 3.19 -27.25
C ARG A 126 6.47 4.34 -26.49
N ASP A 127 5.15 4.30 -26.33
CA ASP A 127 4.40 5.37 -25.66
C ASP A 127 4.73 5.43 -24.15
N GLU A 128 4.89 4.28 -23.50
CA GLU A 128 5.38 4.21 -22.11
C GLU A 128 6.81 4.75 -21.95
N ALA A 129 7.70 4.42 -22.89
CA ALA A 129 9.08 4.93 -22.89
C ALA A 129 9.13 6.46 -23.06
N ILE A 130 8.30 7.02 -23.95
CA ILE A 130 8.17 8.48 -24.13
C ILE A 130 7.66 9.14 -22.85
N ARG A 131 6.62 8.59 -22.22
CA ARG A 131 6.07 9.10 -20.96
C ARG A 131 7.11 9.07 -19.83
N ASN A 132 7.87 7.98 -19.70
CA ASN A 132 8.89 7.84 -18.68
C ASN A 132 10.07 8.80 -18.90
N ALA A 133 10.48 9.00 -20.16
CA ALA A 133 11.50 9.97 -20.52
C ALA A 133 11.06 11.41 -20.20
N LEU A 134 9.80 11.76 -20.50
CA LEU A 134 9.23 13.06 -20.15
C LEU A 134 9.27 13.29 -18.63
N ILE A 135 8.81 12.34 -17.82
CA ILE A 135 8.74 12.50 -16.36
C ILE A 135 10.13 12.57 -15.73
N THR A 136 11.08 11.80 -16.23
CA THR A 136 12.46 11.81 -15.72
C THR A 136 13.23 13.05 -16.18
N GLY A 137 12.93 13.56 -17.38
CA GLY A 137 13.54 14.76 -17.95
C GLY A 137 12.90 16.07 -17.49
N LEU A 138 11.70 16.03 -16.91
CA LEU A 138 11.03 17.18 -16.30
C LEU A 138 11.79 17.62 -15.05
N GLN A 139 12.79 18.47 -15.23
CA GLN A 139 13.36 19.28 -14.16
C GLN A 139 12.34 20.36 -13.82
N CYS A 140 11.42 20.07 -12.89
CA CYS A 140 10.43 21.04 -12.43
C CYS A 140 11.14 22.15 -11.64
N ASN A 141 11.69 23.14 -12.34
CA ASN A 141 12.22 24.39 -11.78
C ASN A 141 11.49 25.64 -12.31
N SER A 142 10.38 25.45 -13.03
CA SER A 142 9.56 26.56 -13.51
C SER A 142 8.10 26.16 -13.54
N VAL A 143 7.47 26.22 -12.36
CA VAL A 143 6.07 26.61 -12.28
C VAL A 143 6.08 28.14 -12.42
N LEU A 144 5.69 28.64 -13.60
CA LEU A 144 5.23 30.01 -13.79
C LEU A 144 3.71 30.03 -13.64
#